data_AF-A0A261GS84-F1
#
_entry.id   AF-A0A261GS84-F1
#
_cell.length_a   1.000
_cell.length_b   1.000
_cell.length_c   1.000
_cell.angle_alpha   90.00
_cell.angle_beta   90.00
_cell.angle_gamma   90.00
#
_symmetry.space_group_name_H-M   'P 1'
#
loop_
_entity.id
_entity.type
_entity.pdbx_description
1 polymer ?
#
loop_
_entity_poly.entity_id
_entity_poly.type
_entity_poly.pdbx_seq_one_letter_code
_entity_poly.pdbx_strand_id
1 'polypeptide(L)'
;MSGLFNIARESMANASFNNEVKGIMNDTFGKNKNEVMDALSSVDLSSLSKTERTAILTTLKEMAGDHYIRKQDAGTLSEMIKSFGEEHPIFTLFGQGFGDKAGFKLGGSSIENAAKNPASFDKAADKALDKAEGWNSAMVECALSAVDSASLSIKERSAILTTLKSFTGDAQLSGSETRAILDMISQFDDKGKGCINNFWPFPQINCDKMQGNPLLNCIMGIAAGGCYQPSPGGCFPSPDAIFSNRIEGMLDNCQPSFNRDALSGAFQNADLSKLDSGERQELMSMVSLATCDGRISRCEAHAIYDALQQAQQPDCPCPHFPNPVETNNWSVQQDGSKAEIDLGSHTLSLNEKHSEIWITNKETGEKSRIWGDPHFDVDGDGKTDMDFWGTLTLNLEGGTKITINTTPYAKNEKMTLSSQLTITNGNDSIVVKGLDQNKIGDMSIEQGKAGTLLDTFTGDGLSLYENTEGKGWMVMDGLNLREVTQQDLNATKGAQSDFSIAEGLKAMFTLNIFASMPLLSLLNGMFGDQN
;
A
#
# COMPACT_ATOMS: atom_id res chain seq x y z
N MET A 1 37.26 -20.24 -18.04
CA MET A 1 35.87 -20.75 -17.92
C MET A 1 34.84 -19.63 -17.74
N SER A 2 35.09 -18.57 -16.95
CA SER A 2 34.11 -17.48 -16.75
C SER A 2 33.66 -16.76 -18.04
N GLY A 3 34.55 -16.56 -19.01
CA GLY A 3 34.19 -15.92 -20.30
C GLY A 3 33.18 -16.71 -21.14
N LEU A 4 33.27 -18.05 -21.16
CA LEU A 4 32.31 -18.90 -21.88
C LEU A 4 30.93 -18.89 -21.21
N PHE A 5 30.88 -18.82 -19.88
CA PHE A 5 29.63 -18.68 -19.13
C PHE A 5 28.92 -17.34 -19.39
N ASN A 6 29.68 -16.25 -19.51
CA ASN A 6 29.11 -14.93 -19.80
C ASN A 6 28.52 -14.87 -21.23
N ILE A 7 29.24 -15.40 -22.23
CA ILE A 7 28.75 -15.46 -23.62
C ILE A 7 27.46 -16.29 -23.71
N ALA A 8 27.41 -17.45 -23.04
CA ALA A 8 26.20 -18.29 -23.03
C ALA A 8 25.02 -17.60 -22.35
N ARG A 9 25.27 -16.91 -21.23
CA ARG A 9 24.24 -16.16 -20.48
C ARG A 9 23.67 -15.01 -21.31
N GLU A 10 24.52 -14.27 -22.00
CA GLU A 10 24.12 -13.14 -22.83
C GLU A 10 23.36 -13.60 -24.08
N SER A 11 23.78 -14.70 -24.70
CA SER A 11 23.06 -15.34 -25.81
C SER A 11 21.64 -15.77 -25.39
N MET A 12 21.48 -16.37 -24.21
CA MET A 12 20.16 -16.74 -23.68
C MET A 12 19.29 -15.51 -23.38
N ALA A 13 19.87 -14.44 -22.83
CA ALA A 13 19.14 -13.19 -22.58
C ALA A 13 18.66 -12.52 -23.88
N ASN A 14 19.49 -12.52 -24.93
CA ASN A 14 19.13 -12.03 -26.26
C ASN A 14 18.00 -12.85 -26.88
N ALA A 15 18.06 -14.18 -26.77
CA ALA A 15 17.02 -15.07 -27.26
C ALA A 15 15.68 -14.86 -26.53
N SER A 16 15.72 -14.71 -25.19
CA SER A 16 14.54 -14.44 -24.37
C SER A 16 13.87 -13.12 -24.79
N PHE A 17 14.64 -12.04 -24.87
CA PHE A 17 14.15 -10.72 -25.29
C PHE A 17 13.50 -10.78 -26.68
N ASN A 18 14.17 -11.38 -27.67
CA ASN A 18 13.66 -11.48 -29.03
C ASN A 18 12.36 -12.30 -29.12
N ASN A 19 12.24 -13.37 -28.33
CA ASN A 19 11.02 -14.18 -28.28
C ASN A 19 9.86 -13.41 -27.67
N GLU A 20 10.12 -12.64 -26.62
CA GLU A 20 9.10 -11.85 -25.93
C GLU A 20 8.61 -10.68 -26.80
N VAL A 21 9.52 -9.94 -27.44
CA VAL A 21 9.17 -8.92 -28.45
C VAL A 21 8.32 -9.52 -29.56
N LYS A 22 8.70 -10.69 -30.11
CA LYS A 22 7.90 -11.38 -31.14
C LYS A 22 6.53 -11.81 -30.63
N GLY A 23 6.43 -12.29 -29.39
CA GLY A 23 5.17 -12.67 -28.76
C GLY A 23 4.22 -11.47 -28.71
N ILE A 24 4.67 -10.37 -28.10
CA ILE A 24 3.89 -9.13 -27.98
C ILE A 24 3.44 -8.63 -29.36
N MET A 25 4.36 -8.60 -30.33
CA MET A 25 4.05 -8.11 -31.68
C MET A 25 3.10 -9.03 -32.45
N ASN A 26 3.12 -10.34 -32.21
CA ASN A 26 2.17 -11.28 -32.82
C ASN A 26 0.75 -11.08 -32.27
N ASP A 27 0.65 -10.71 -31.00
CA ASP A 27 -0.62 -10.52 -30.30
C ASP A 27 -1.23 -9.12 -30.50
N THR A 28 -0.51 -8.21 -31.18
CA THR A 28 -1.00 -6.86 -31.53
C THR A 28 -1.48 -6.76 -32.97
N PHE A 29 -2.57 -6.01 -33.15
CA PHE A 29 -3.18 -5.66 -34.43
C PHE A 29 -2.99 -4.16 -34.73
N GLY A 30 -3.02 -3.78 -36.01
CA GLY A 30 -3.02 -2.36 -36.42
C GLY A 30 -1.96 -1.98 -37.45
N LYS A 31 -2.17 -0.82 -38.08
CA LYS A 31 -1.33 -0.33 -39.20
C LYS A 31 0.09 0.09 -38.78
N ASN A 32 0.30 0.39 -37.49
CA ASN A 32 1.58 0.90 -36.98
C ASN A 32 2.51 -0.22 -36.46
N LYS A 33 2.05 -1.48 -36.47
CA LYS A 33 2.88 -2.65 -36.13
C LYS A 33 4.15 -2.72 -36.98
N ASN A 34 4.03 -2.45 -38.29
CA ASN A 34 5.16 -2.49 -39.20
C ASN A 34 6.18 -1.39 -38.88
N GLU A 35 5.74 -0.22 -38.45
CA GLU A 35 6.63 0.89 -38.08
C GLU A 35 7.50 0.53 -36.87
N VAL A 36 6.91 -0.11 -35.86
CA VAL A 36 7.65 -0.62 -34.69
C VAL A 36 8.58 -1.77 -35.08
N MET A 37 8.14 -2.69 -35.94
CA MET A 37 8.99 -3.79 -36.42
C MET A 37 10.18 -3.29 -37.25
N ASP A 38 9.96 -2.25 -38.07
CA ASP A 38 11.01 -1.62 -38.87
C ASP A 38 12.02 -0.91 -37.96
N ALA A 39 11.55 -0.22 -36.90
CA ALA A 39 12.41 0.39 -35.90
C ALA A 39 13.23 -0.66 -35.13
N LEU A 40 12.61 -1.74 -34.64
CA LEU A 40 13.31 -2.84 -33.96
C LEU A 40 14.33 -3.52 -34.87
N SER A 41 14.04 -3.64 -36.16
CA SER A 41 14.96 -4.24 -37.16
C SER A 41 16.11 -3.30 -37.54
N SER A 42 15.99 -2.00 -37.24
CA SER A 42 17.00 -0.99 -37.54
C SER A 42 18.14 -0.93 -36.51
N VAL A 43 18.00 -1.65 -35.38
CA VAL A 43 18.99 -1.68 -34.29
C VAL A 43 19.46 -3.12 -34.08
N ASP A 44 20.76 -3.28 -33.80
CA ASP A 44 21.27 -4.57 -33.37
C ASP A 44 20.77 -4.85 -31.94
N LEU A 45 19.69 -5.61 -31.82
CA LEU A 45 19.09 -5.96 -30.53
C LEU A 45 20.06 -6.71 -29.61
N SER A 46 21.12 -7.32 -30.16
CA SER A 46 22.16 -7.99 -29.37
C SER A 46 23.16 -7.03 -28.73
N SER A 47 23.27 -5.79 -29.24
CA SER A 47 24.12 -4.74 -28.66
C SER A 47 23.41 -3.96 -27.56
N LEU A 48 22.12 -4.19 -27.35
CA LEU A 48 21.36 -3.51 -26.31
C LEU A 48 21.78 -4.03 -24.93
N SER A 49 22.00 -3.09 -24.02
CA SER A 49 22.15 -3.36 -22.59
C SER A 49 20.90 -4.04 -22.03
N LYS A 50 21.03 -4.60 -20.82
CA LYS A 50 19.88 -5.19 -20.13
C LYS A 50 18.78 -4.15 -19.91
N THR A 51 19.15 -2.92 -19.56
CA THR A 51 18.21 -1.85 -19.22
C THR A 51 17.45 -1.35 -20.44
N GLU A 52 18.13 -1.19 -21.58
CA GLU A 52 17.48 -0.81 -22.85
C GLU A 52 16.47 -1.89 -23.29
N ARG A 53 16.83 -3.17 -23.12
CA ARG A 53 15.91 -4.29 -23.39
C ARG A 53 14.68 -4.26 -22.47
N THR A 54 14.87 -4.00 -21.17
CA THR A 54 13.76 -3.86 -20.23
C THR A 54 12.84 -2.70 -20.64
N ALA A 55 13.40 -1.53 -20.94
CA ALA A 55 12.64 -0.35 -21.35
C ALA A 55 11.79 -0.65 -22.59
N ILE A 56 12.38 -1.24 -23.64
CA ILE A 56 11.67 -1.63 -24.85
C ILE A 56 10.53 -2.61 -24.56
N LEU A 57 10.77 -3.63 -23.74
CA LEU A 57 9.74 -4.62 -23.40
C LEU A 57 8.59 -4.03 -22.60
N THR A 58 8.88 -3.18 -21.61
CA THR A 58 7.86 -2.54 -20.79
C THR A 58 6.97 -1.65 -21.65
N THR A 59 7.58 -0.77 -22.45
CA THR A 59 6.84 0.10 -23.37
C THR A 59 6.02 -0.71 -24.38
N LEU A 60 6.58 -1.78 -24.94
CA LEU A 60 5.85 -2.67 -25.86
C LEU A 60 4.63 -3.34 -25.20
N LYS A 61 4.76 -3.83 -23.96
CA LYS A 61 3.67 -4.49 -23.23
C LYS A 61 2.53 -3.53 -22.93
N GLU A 62 2.85 -2.31 -22.51
CA GLU A 62 1.84 -1.28 -22.24
C GLU A 62 1.14 -0.84 -23.52
N MET A 63 1.89 -0.59 -24.59
CA MET A 63 1.34 -0.26 -25.91
C MET A 63 0.50 -1.38 -26.53
N ALA A 64 0.75 -2.63 -26.13
CA ALA A 64 0.01 -3.80 -26.61
C ALA A 64 -1.12 -4.23 -25.67
N GLY A 65 -1.32 -3.54 -24.53
CA GLY A 65 -2.29 -3.94 -23.51
C GLY A 65 -3.74 -3.96 -23.99
N ASP A 66 -4.07 -3.16 -25.01
CA ASP A 66 -5.38 -3.12 -25.68
C ASP A 66 -5.38 -3.86 -27.03
N HIS A 67 -4.32 -4.62 -27.32
CA HIS A 67 -4.04 -5.27 -28.60
C HIS A 67 -3.90 -4.31 -29.80
N TYR A 68 -3.74 -2.98 -29.59
CA TYR A 68 -3.68 -2.01 -30.68
C TYR A 68 -2.62 -0.90 -30.47
N ILE A 69 -1.59 -0.91 -31.31
CA ILE A 69 -0.54 0.14 -31.24
C ILE A 69 -1.02 1.43 -31.92
N ARG A 70 -1.25 2.49 -31.13
CA ARG A 70 -1.58 3.83 -31.64
C ARG A 70 -0.40 4.43 -32.40
N LYS A 71 -0.67 5.35 -33.35
CA LYS A 71 0.36 5.96 -34.21
C LYS A 71 1.37 6.79 -33.40
N GLN A 72 0.89 7.48 -32.37
CA GLN A 72 1.72 8.26 -31.47
C GLN A 72 2.69 7.36 -30.70
N ASP A 73 2.16 6.29 -30.12
CA ASP A 73 2.93 5.31 -29.36
C ASP A 73 4.00 4.62 -30.24
N ALA A 74 3.65 4.23 -31.47
CA ALA A 74 4.61 3.70 -32.44
C ALA A 74 5.73 4.68 -32.78
N GLY A 75 5.40 5.97 -32.92
CA GLY A 75 6.37 7.03 -33.14
C GLY A 75 7.33 7.18 -31.96
N THR A 76 6.81 7.24 -30.74
CA THR A 76 7.60 7.35 -29.50
C THR A 76 8.53 6.16 -29.32
N LEU A 77 8.02 4.93 -29.48
CA LEU A 77 8.83 3.72 -29.38
C LEU A 77 9.90 3.66 -30.48
N SER A 78 9.58 4.11 -31.69
CA SER A 78 10.55 4.16 -32.79
C SER A 78 11.66 5.17 -32.53
N GLU A 79 11.36 6.33 -31.95
CA GLU A 79 12.35 7.32 -31.52
C GLU A 79 13.22 6.76 -30.39
N MET A 80 12.61 6.10 -29.41
CA MET A 80 13.33 5.44 -28.31
C MET A 80 14.33 4.40 -28.84
N ILE A 81 13.89 3.49 -29.70
CA ILE A 81 14.74 2.46 -30.30
C ILE A 81 15.89 3.08 -31.09
N LYS A 82 15.61 4.09 -31.92
CA LYS A 82 16.64 4.78 -32.71
C LYS A 82 17.68 5.44 -31.82
N SER A 83 17.27 6.04 -30.70
CA SER A 83 18.19 6.68 -29.75
C SER A 83 19.21 5.71 -29.14
N PHE A 84 18.90 4.41 -29.08
CA PHE A 84 19.85 3.38 -28.61
C PHE A 84 20.86 2.95 -29.69
N GLY A 85 20.55 3.13 -30.97
CA GLY A 85 21.38 2.66 -32.10
C GLY A 85 22.46 3.62 -32.59
N GLU A 86 22.41 4.91 -32.24
CA GLU A 86 23.23 5.95 -32.89
C GLU A 86 24.74 5.93 -32.56
N GLU A 87 25.19 5.11 -31.60
CA GLU A 87 26.62 5.00 -31.27
C GLU A 87 27.33 3.76 -31.86
N HIS A 88 26.71 3.01 -32.78
CA HIS A 88 27.40 1.93 -33.47
C HIS A 88 28.39 2.50 -34.53
N PRO A 89 29.65 2.03 -34.62
CA PRO A 89 30.64 2.52 -35.60
C PRO A 89 30.21 2.33 -37.08
N ILE A 90 29.15 1.55 -37.33
CA ILE A 90 28.53 1.44 -38.66
C ILE A 90 27.79 2.72 -39.07
N PHE A 91 27.18 3.45 -38.13
CA PHE A 91 26.44 4.68 -38.43
C PHE A 91 27.37 5.86 -38.74
N THR A 92 28.55 5.91 -38.13
CA THR A 92 29.62 6.85 -38.51
C THR A 92 30.22 6.54 -39.88
N LEU A 93 30.15 5.29 -40.34
CA LEU A 93 30.60 4.85 -41.68
C LEU A 93 29.60 5.19 -42.81
N PHE A 94 28.29 5.20 -42.53
CA PHE A 94 27.26 5.58 -43.51
C PHE A 94 26.90 7.08 -43.48
N GLY A 95 27.18 7.79 -42.39
CA GLY A 95 26.93 9.23 -42.24
C GLY A 95 27.83 10.14 -43.09
N GLN A 96 28.95 9.64 -43.64
CA GLN A 96 29.81 10.42 -44.54
C GLN A 96 29.47 10.23 -46.05
N GLY A 97 28.52 9.36 -46.40
CA GLY A 97 28.32 8.93 -47.79
C GLY A 97 27.12 9.51 -48.55
N PHE A 98 26.15 10.13 -47.86
CA PHE A 98 24.96 10.72 -48.52
C PHE A 98 25.00 12.25 -48.43
N GLY A 99 25.58 12.87 -49.46
CA GLY A 99 25.68 14.32 -49.58
C GLY A 99 24.33 15.01 -49.82
N ASP A 100 24.05 16.04 -49.01
CA ASP A 100 23.56 17.40 -49.31
C ASP A 100 22.44 17.67 -50.35
N LYS A 101 21.74 16.67 -50.90
CA LYS A 101 20.72 16.91 -51.94
C LYS A 101 19.26 16.82 -51.50
N ALA A 102 18.98 16.50 -50.24
CA ALA A 102 17.68 16.74 -49.63
C ALA A 102 17.94 17.57 -48.38
N GLY A 103 17.36 18.78 -48.28
CA GLY A 103 17.58 19.73 -47.19
C GLY A 103 17.06 19.27 -45.81
N PHE A 104 17.34 18.03 -45.42
CA PHE A 104 17.01 17.44 -44.14
C PHE A 104 18.17 17.72 -43.18
N LYS A 105 18.11 18.87 -42.50
CA LYS A 105 18.91 19.08 -41.30
C LYS A 105 18.39 18.11 -40.24
N LEU A 106 19.19 17.08 -39.91
CA LEU A 106 19.07 16.35 -38.65
C LEU A 106 19.39 17.34 -37.52
N GLY A 107 18.43 18.19 -37.18
CA GLY A 107 18.42 18.83 -35.87
C GLY A 107 18.10 17.72 -34.88
N GLY A 108 19.05 17.38 -34.01
CA GLY A 108 18.86 16.36 -32.98
C GLY A 108 17.52 16.57 -32.28
N SER A 109 16.83 15.48 -31.96
CA SER A 109 15.48 15.53 -31.41
C SER A 109 15.43 16.46 -30.19
N SER A 110 14.25 17.05 -29.90
CA SER A 110 14.10 17.91 -28.71
C SER A 110 14.48 17.19 -27.40
N ILE A 111 14.45 15.86 -27.41
CA ILE A 111 14.82 14.98 -26.29
C ILE A 111 16.34 14.87 -26.16
N GLU A 112 17.08 14.57 -27.23
CA GLU A 112 18.55 14.51 -27.19
C GLU A 112 19.16 15.83 -26.72
N ASN A 113 18.65 16.95 -27.22
CA ASN A 113 19.15 18.26 -26.81
C ASN A 113 18.86 18.56 -25.34
N ALA A 114 17.73 18.07 -24.81
CA ALA A 114 17.42 18.16 -23.39
C ALA A 114 18.30 17.22 -22.55
N ALA A 115 18.60 16.01 -23.02
CA ALA A 115 19.40 15.02 -22.30
C ALA A 115 20.92 15.31 -22.29
N LYS A 116 21.42 16.22 -23.15
CA LYS A 116 22.85 16.53 -23.28
C LYS A 116 23.49 17.11 -22.01
N ASN A 117 22.75 17.87 -21.22
CA ASN A 117 23.26 18.42 -19.96
C ASN A 117 22.22 18.28 -18.84
N PRO A 118 22.68 18.10 -17.58
CA PRO A 118 21.80 17.85 -16.44
C PRO A 118 20.70 18.90 -16.26
N ALA A 119 21.06 20.19 -16.32
CA ALA A 119 20.10 21.28 -16.14
C ALA A 119 19.00 21.31 -17.22
N SER A 120 19.31 20.92 -18.46
CA SER A 120 18.32 20.83 -19.53
C SER A 120 17.44 19.59 -19.42
N PHE A 121 17.96 18.53 -18.80
CA PHE A 121 17.22 17.34 -18.48
C PHE A 121 16.23 17.61 -17.35
N ASP A 122 16.68 18.20 -16.23
CA ASP A 122 15.83 18.54 -15.09
C ASP A 122 14.66 19.41 -15.56
N LYS A 123 14.96 20.49 -16.30
CA LYS A 123 13.94 21.37 -16.89
C LYS A 123 12.96 20.66 -17.83
N ALA A 124 13.41 19.63 -18.56
CA ALA A 124 12.56 18.88 -19.47
C ALA A 124 11.71 17.82 -18.74
N ALA A 125 12.23 17.25 -17.66
CA ALA A 125 11.52 16.32 -16.79
C ALA A 125 10.43 17.07 -16.01
N ASP A 126 10.77 18.21 -15.37
CA ASP A 126 9.82 19.09 -14.69
C ASP A 126 8.69 19.48 -15.64
N LYS A 127 9.02 19.93 -16.86
CA LYS A 127 8.01 20.31 -17.85
C LYS A 127 7.13 19.15 -18.32
N ALA A 128 7.63 17.91 -18.28
CA ALA A 128 6.82 16.74 -18.60
C ALA A 128 5.87 16.41 -17.45
N LEU A 129 6.36 16.47 -16.22
CA LEU A 129 5.61 16.19 -14.99
C LEU A 129 4.59 17.29 -14.67
N ASP A 130 4.88 18.56 -14.95
CA ASP A 130 3.94 19.69 -14.86
C ASP A 130 2.67 19.48 -15.70
N LYS A 131 2.76 18.67 -16.77
CA LYS A 131 1.61 18.31 -17.60
C LYS A 131 0.83 17.12 -17.08
N ALA A 132 1.46 16.29 -16.25
CA ALA A 132 0.83 15.17 -15.58
C ALA A 132 0.46 15.62 -14.16
N GLU A 133 -0.80 15.98 -13.95
CA GLU A 133 -1.24 16.33 -12.60
C GLU A 133 -1.44 15.06 -11.75
N GLY A 134 -1.34 15.18 -10.43
CA GLY A 134 -1.70 14.12 -9.48
C GLY A 134 -0.53 13.38 -8.82
N TRP A 135 -0.88 12.50 -7.87
CA TRP A 135 0.03 11.80 -6.96
C TRP A 135 1.18 11.07 -7.66
N ASN A 136 0.85 10.37 -8.75
CA ASN A 136 1.79 9.60 -9.54
C ASN A 136 2.91 10.45 -10.16
N SER A 137 2.60 11.68 -10.59
CA SER A 137 3.60 12.64 -11.08
C SER A 137 4.50 13.14 -9.97
N ALA A 138 3.94 13.48 -8.81
CA ALA A 138 4.70 13.89 -7.63
C ALA A 138 5.65 12.78 -7.12
N MET A 139 5.25 11.51 -7.21
CA MET A 139 6.13 10.38 -6.88
C MET A 139 7.34 10.31 -7.82
N VAL A 140 7.12 10.47 -9.13
CA VAL A 140 8.21 10.46 -10.12
C VAL A 140 9.11 11.69 -9.96
N GLU A 141 8.53 12.86 -9.72
CA GLU A 141 9.27 14.10 -9.43
C GLU A 141 10.19 13.92 -8.21
N CYS A 142 9.65 13.36 -7.13
CA CYS A 142 10.41 13.07 -5.92
C CYS A 142 11.56 12.09 -6.21
N ALA A 143 11.30 11.01 -6.93
CA ALA A 143 12.31 10.03 -7.29
C ALA A 143 13.43 10.64 -8.16
N LEU A 144 13.08 11.51 -9.12
CA LEU A 144 14.06 12.20 -9.96
C LEU A 144 14.86 13.23 -9.18
N SER A 145 14.24 13.96 -8.25
CA SER A 145 14.92 14.91 -7.37
C SER A 145 15.98 14.26 -6.47
N ALA A 146 15.80 12.96 -6.18
CA ALA A 146 16.74 12.16 -5.39
C ALA A 146 17.92 11.62 -6.22
N VAL A 147 17.86 11.72 -7.55
CA VAL A 147 18.93 11.30 -8.45
C VAL A 147 19.79 12.50 -8.81
N ASP A 148 21.11 12.38 -8.62
CA ASP A 148 22.03 13.36 -9.17
C ASP A 148 22.00 13.27 -10.71
N SER A 149 21.28 14.18 -11.36
CA SER A 149 21.12 14.18 -12.82
C SER A 149 22.45 14.35 -13.57
N ALA A 150 23.52 14.83 -12.91
CA ALA A 150 24.88 14.86 -13.46
C ALA A 150 25.58 13.50 -13.45
N SER A 151 25.13 12.57 -12.60
CA SER A 151 25.64 11.20 -12.55
C SER A 151 25.08 10.30 -13.66
N LEU A 152 23.92 10.65 -14.21
CA LEU A 152 23.30 9.93 -15.33
C LEU A 152 24.10 10.13 -16.62
N SER A 153 24.17 9.11 -17.46
CA SER A 153 24.65 9.21 -18.83
C SER A 153 23.62 9.94 -19.72
N ILE A 154 24.06 10.37 -20.91
CA ILE A 154 23.14 10.97 -21.91
C ILE A 154 22.07 9.97 -22.34
N LYS A 155 22.38 8.67 -22.35
CA LYS A 155 21.44 7.60 -22.72
C LYS A 155 20.34 7.44 -21.66
N GLU A 156 20.72 7.43 -20.39
CA GLU A 156 19.77 7.29 -19.27
C GLU A 156 18.84 8.49 -19.19
N ARG A 157 19.38 9.71 -19.30
CA ARG A 157 18.56 10.93 -19.38
C ARG A 157 17.60 10.92 -20.57
N SER A 158 18.06 10.46 -21.73
CA SER A 158 17.21 10.32 -22.92
C SER A 158 16.09 9.30 -22.71
N ALA A 159 16.39 8.15 -22.11
CA ALA A 159 15.42 7.09 -21.82
C ALA A 159 14.33 7.56 -20.85
N ILE A 160 14.73 8.22 -19.76
CA ILE A 160 13.79 8.80 -18.77
C ILE A 160 12.89 9.85 -19.45
N LEU A 161 13.46 10.81 -20.19
CA LEU A 161 12.67 11.85 -20.84
C LEU A 161 11.72 11.31 -21.91
N THR A 162 12.12 10.26 -22.61
CA THR A 162 11.28 9.60 -23.61
C THR A 162 10.10 8.92 -22.95
N THR A 163 10.36 8.17 -21.88
CA THR A 163 9.35 7.47 -21.09
C THR A 163 8.36 8.44 -20.46
N LEU A 164 8.87 9.49 -19.80
CA LEU A 164 8.06 10.58 -19.24
C LEU A 164 7.16 11.19 -20.30
N LYS A 165 7.71 11.64 -21.44
CA LYS A 165 6.90 12.25 -22.50
C LYS A 165 5.85 11.30 -23.08
N SER A 166 6.14 10.00 -23.12
CA SER A 166 5.18 8.99 -23.56
C SER A 166 3.99 8.91 -22.62
N PHE A 167 4.25 8.80 -21.32
CA PHE A 167 3.20 8.57 -20.31
C PHE A 167 2.48 9.86 -19.90
N THR A 168 3.14 11.02 -19.92
CA THR A 168 2.50 12.31 -19.61
C THR A 168 1.72 12.89 -20.79
N GLY A 169 1.63 12.18 -21.92
CA GLY A 169 0.91 12.64 -23.12
C GLY A 169 -0.58 12.84 -22.89
N ASP A 170 -1.17 12.03 -22.01
CA ASP A 170 -2.60 12.00 -21.69
C ASP A 170 -2.95 12.82 -20.42
N ALA A 171 -2.03 13.68 -19.96
CA ALA A 171 -2.16 14.58 -18.81
C ALA A 171 -2.32 13.94 -17.42
N GLN A 172 -2.25 12.61 -17.32
CA GLN A 172 -2.19 11.88 -16.05
C GLN A 172 -1.24 10.70 -16.17
N LEU A 173 -0.48 10.43 -15.11
CA LEU A 173 0.29 9.20 -14.97
C LEU A 173 -0.56 8.16 -14.23
N SER A 174 -0.70 6.97 -14.79
CA SER A 174 -1.25 5.81 -14.10
C SER A 174 -0.25 5.22 -13.11
N GLY A 175 -0.74 4.38 -12.19
CA GLY A 175 0.14 3.71 -11.21
C GLY A 175 1.13 2.74 -11.87
N SER A 176 0.76 2.11 -12.99
CA SER A 176 1.65 1.23 -13.76
C SER A 176 2.76 2.02 -14.46
N GLU A 177 2.42 3.14 -15.09
CA GLU A 177 3.40 4.02 -15.76
C GLU A 177 4.38 4.62 -14.76
N THR A 178 3.87 5.04 -13.60
CA THR A 178 4.67 5.51 -12.46
C THR A 178 5.67 4.45 -12.02
N ARG A 179 5.19 3.21 -11.83
CA ARG A 179 6.06 2.09 -11.46
C ARG A 179 7.13 1.82 -12.51
N ALA A 180 6.78 1.84 -13.80
CA ALA A 180 7.74 1.66 -14.89
C ALA A 180 8.86 2.71 -14.86
N ILE A 181 8.52 3.98 -14.59
CA ILE A 181 9.52 5.05 -14.45
C ILE A 181 10.38 4.85 -13.21
N LEU A 182 9.80 4.50 -12.05
CA LEU A 182 10.54 4.25 -10.81
C LEU A 182 11.50 3.06 -10.95
N ASP A 183 11.04 1.98 -11.56
CA ASP A 183 11.86 0.80 -11.86
C ASP A 183 13.01 1.16 -12.81
N MET A 184 12.75 2.03 -13.79
CA MET A 184 13.76 2.53 -14.72
C MET A 184 14.82 3.38 -13.98
N ILE A 185 14.40 4.33 -13.14
CA ILE A 185 15.30 5.16 -12.31
C ILE A 185 16.17 4.28 -11.39
N SER A 186 15.59 3.22 -10.82
CA SER A 186 16.31 2.32 -9.92
C SER A 186 17.43 1.52 -10.60
N GLN A 187 17.43 1.42 -11.93
CA GLN A 187 18.35 0.59 -12.72
C GLN A 187 19.54 1.38 -13.32
N PHE A 188 19.56 2.71 -13.24
CA PHE A 188 20.47 3.59 -13.98
C PHE A 188 21.71 4.06 -13.20
N ASP A 189 22.45 3.12 -12.60
CA ASP A 189 23.77 3.41 -12.04
C ASP A 189 24.79 2.29 -12.35
N ASP A 190 25.83 2.63 -13.13
CA ASP A 190 26.98 1.78 -13.47
C ASP A 190 27.88 1.40 -12.26
N LYS A 191 27.66 2.00 -11.09
CA LYS A 191 28.32 1.71 -9.81
C LYS A 191 27.44 0.93 -8.83
N GLY A 192 26.20 0.59 -9.18
CA GLY A 192 25.33 -0.27 -8.36
C GLY A 192 25.06 0.25 -6.94
N LYS A 193 25.20 1.56 -6.71
CA LYS A 193 24.82 2.23 -5.47
C LYS A 193 23.35 2.65 -5.60
N GLY A 194 22.45 1.73 -5.24
CA GLY A 194 21.02 1.97 -5.25
C GLY A 194 20.67 3.34 -4.68
N CYS A 195 20.11 4.21 -5.52
CA CYS A 195 19.73 5.58 -5.15
C CYS A 195 18.72 5.54 -3.99
N ILE A 196 17.81 4.55 -4.04
CA ILE A 196 16.90 4.23 -2.95
C ILE A 196 17.68 3.72 -1.73
N ASN A 197 18.61 2.76 -1.89
CA ASN A 197 19.36 2.17 -0.76
C ASN A 197 20.33 3.13 -0.03
N ASN A 198 20.81 4.19 -0.67
CA ASN A 198 21.68 5.20 -0.03
C ASN A 198 20.88 6.33 0.63
N PHE A 199 19.63 6.55 0.21
CA PHE A 199 18.67 7.42 0.88
C PHE A 199 17.91 6.68 1.98
N TRP A 200 17.82 5.35 1.87
CA TRP A 200 17.23 4.43 2.82
C TRP A 200 18.21 4.13 3.95
N PRO A 201 18.00 4.64 5.18
CA PRO A 201 18.96 4.51 6.27
C PRO A 201 19.04 3.09 6.86
N PHE A 202 18.37 2.09 6.25
CA PHE A 202 18.21 0.73 6.79
C PHE A 202 18.59 -0.35 5.76
N PRO A 203 19.89 -0.54 5.45
CA PRO A 203 20.37 -1.47 4.42
C PRO A 203 20.02 -2.94 4.66
N GLN A 204 19.55 -3.30 5.86
CA GLN A 204 19.06 -4.63 6.22
C GLN A 204 17.64 -4.93 5.74
N ILE A 205 16.88 -3.92 5.30
CA ILE A 205 15.51 -4.10 4.79
C ILE A 205 15.57 -4.23 3.28
N ASN A 206 15.12 -5.38 2.78
CA ASN A 206 15.10 -5.68 1.36
C ASN A 206 13.76 -5.20 0.75
N CYS A 207 13.78 -4.04 0.09
CA CYS A 207 12.62 -3.42 -0.55
C CYS A 207 12.02 -4.28 -1.68
N ASP A 208 12.81 -5.13 -2.32
CA ASP A 208 12.32 -6.06 -3.36
C ASP A 208 11.38 -7.13 -2.80
N LYS A 209 11.40 -7.34 -1.47
CA LYS A 209 10.50 -8.26 -0.75
C LYS A 209 9.28 -7.57 -0.14
N MET A 210 9.13 -6.26 -0.33
CA MET A 210 8.08 -5.43 0.25
C MET A 210 7.10 -4.88 -0.81
N GLN A 211 7.06 -5.45 -2.01
CA GLN A 211 6.12 -5.03 -3.05
C GLN A 211 4.66 -5.24 -2.62
N GLY A 212 3.88 -4.14 -2.64
CA GLY A 212 2.50 -4.10 -2.14
C GLY A 212 2.37 -3.81 -0.64
N ASN A 213 3.47 -3.51 0.05
CA ASN A 213 3.48 -3.27 1.49
C ASN A 213 3.06 -1.82 1.83
N PRO A 214 1.97 -1.62 2.58
CA PRO A 214 1.49 -0.31 2.98
C PRO A 214 2.50 0.51 3.81
N LEU A 215 3.42 -0.16 4.51
CA LEU A 215 4.52 0.46 5.25
C LEU A 215 5.44 1.30 4.34
N LEU A 216 5.64 0.88 3.07
CA LEU A 216 6.46 1.64 2.12
C LEU A 216 5.77 2.94 1.69
N ASN A 217 4.45 2.91 1.51
CA ASN A 217 3.64 4.10 1.21
C ASN A 217 3.64 5.08 2.40
N CYS A 218 3.50 4.58 3.63
CA CYS A 218 3.66 5.36 4.86
C CYS A 218 5.03 6.03 4.96
N ILE A 219 6.11 5.27 4.75
CA ILE A 219 7.48 5.77 4.91
C ILE A 219 7.82 6.81 3.82
N MET A 220 7.35 6.62 2.59
CA MET A 220 7.56 7.58 1.50
C MET A 220 6.76 8.87 1.70
N GLY A 221 5.53 8.78 2.25
CA GLY A 221 4.73 9.95 2.64
C GLY A 221 5.39 10.80 3.73
N ILE A 222 6.02 10.14 4.72
CA ILE A 222 6.76 10.79 5.81
C ILE A 222 8.07 11.41 5.29
N ALA A 223 8.83 10.70 4.45
CA ALA A 223 10.10 11.20 3.89
C ALA A 223 9.91 12.43 2.99
N ALA A 224 8.83 12.49 2.22
CA ALA A 224 8.48 13.65 1.38
C ALA A 224 8.03 14.89 2.18
N GLY A 225 7.82 14.78 3.50
CA GLY A 225 7.53 15.90 4.40
C GLY A 225 8.78 16.57 4.99
N GLY A 226 9.93 15.89 4.99
CA GLY A 226 11.15 16.37 5.66
C GLY A 226 12.09 17.24 4.81
N CYS A 227 11.92 17.29 3.49
CA CYS A 227 12.96 17.81 2.58
C CYS A 227 12.63 19.14 1.88
N TYR A 228 11.52 19.82 2.19
CA TYR A 228 11.11 21.01 1.43
C TYR A 228 11.55 22.32 2.10
N GLN A 229 12.61 22.95 1.57
CA GLN A 229 12.91 24.37 1.80
C GLN A 229 12.47 25.16 0.56
N PRO A 230 11.68 26.24 0.69
CA PRO A 230 11.18 26.97 -0.47
C PRO A 230 12.31 27.73 -1.19
N SER A 231 12.39 27.55 -2.51
CA SER A 231 13.17 28.43 -3.39
C SER A 231 12.41 29.75 -3.64
N PRO A 232 13.07 30.92 -3.64
CA PRO A 232 12.38 32.21 -3.77
C PRO A 232 11.90 32.44 -5.22
N GLY A 233 10.58 32.53 -5.43
CA GLY A 233 10.01 33.20 -6.62
C GLY A 233 8.96 32.46 -7.45
N GLY A 234 8.52 31.26 -7.06
CA GLY A 234 7.42 30.56 -7.72
C GLY A 234 6.05 30.85 -7.07
N CYS A 235 4.98 30.92 -7.87
CA CYS A 235 3.59 30.89 -7.39
C CYS A 235 3.26 29.47 -6.89
N PHE A 236 3.82 29.07 -5.76
CA PHE A 236 3.53 27.76 -5.19
C PHE A 236 2.18 27.76 -4.46
N PRO A 237 1.45 26.63 -4.48
CA PRO A 237 0.27 26.45 -3.63
C PRO A 237 0.62 26.70 -2.17
N SER A 238 -0.32 27.26 -1.40
CA SER A 238 -0.11 27.49 0.03
C SER A 238 0.19 26.17 0.74
N PRO A 239 0.91 26.18 1.88
CA PRO A 239 1.10 24.98 2.70
C PRO A 239 -0.21 24.25 3.01
N ASP A 240 -1.32 24.97 3.11
CA ASP A 240 -2.67 24.44 3.34
C ASP A 240 -3.18 23.65 2.12
N ALA A 241 -2.99 24.18 0.92
CA ALA A 241 -3.35 23.50 -0.32
C ALA A 241 -2.50 22.25 -0.52
N ILE A 242 -1.20 22.29 -0.20
CA ILE A 242 -0.31 21.12 -0.26
C ILE A 242 -0.76 20.05 0.74
N PHE A 243 -1.06 20.44 1.98
CA PHE A 243 -1.54 19.52 3.01
C PHE A 243 -2.88 18.90 2.62
N SER A 244 -3.86 19.72 2.23
CA SER A 244 -5.19 19.29 1.80
C SER A 244 -5.11 18.29 0.63
N ASN A 245 -4.37 18.64 -0.43
CA ASN A 245 -4.21 17.76 -1.59
C ASN A 245 -3.54 16.43 -1.24
N ARG A 246 -2.63 16.40 -0.24
CA ARG A 246 -2.01 15.15 0.23
C ARG A 246 -3.00 14.28 0.99
N ILE A 247 -3.79 14.87 1.90
CA ILE A 247 -4.84 14.14 2.62
C ILE A 247 -5.85 13.56 1.63
N GLU A 248 -6.38 14.39 0.72
CA GLU A 248 -7.33 13.92 -0.30
C GLU A 248 -6.72 12.85 -1.19
N GLY A 249 -5.45 12.99 -1.60
CA GLY A 249 -4.76 11.93 -2.36
C GLY A 249 -4.66 10.60 -1.60
N MET A 250 -4.45 10.62 -0.29
CA MET A 250 -4.45 9.41 0.53
C MET A 250 -5.86 8.82 0.65
N LEU A 251 -6.88 9.65 0.92
CA LEU A 251 -8.27 9.24 0.99
C LEU A 251 -8.79 8.71 -0.37
N ASP A 252 -8.31 9.28 -1.48
CA ASP A 252 -8.67 8.87 -2.85
C ASP A 252 -8.13 7.51 -3.26
N ASN A 253 -7.03 7.09 -2.64
CA ASN A 253 -6.50 5.74 -2.82
C ASN A 253 -7.28 4.67 -2.04
N CYS A 254 -8.20 5.07 -1.14
CA CYS A 254 -9.10 4.15 -0.45
C CYS A 254 -10.37 3.89 -1.26
N GLN A 255 -10.94 2.69 -1.07
CA GLN A 255 -12.27 2.39 -1.59
C GLN A 255 -13.30 3.39 -1.03
N PRO A 256 -14.22 3.90 -1.87
CA PRO A 256 -15.31 4.77 -1.40
C PRO A 256 -16.08 4.09 -0.27
N SER A 257 -16.24 4.81 0.84
CA SER A 257 -16.96 4.35 2.03
C SER A 257 -17.43 5.55 2.83
N PHE A 258 -18.45 5.36 3.66
CA PHE A 258 -18.97 6.42 4.53
C PHE A 258 -17.86 7.09 5.35
N ASN A 259 -16.94 6.30 5.92
CA ASN A 259 -15.84 6.80 6.76
C ASN A 259 -14.82 7.62 5.96
N ARG A 260 -14.46 7.16 4.77
CA ARG A 260 -13.54 7.86 3.86
C ARG A 260 -14.13 9.18 3.38
N ASP A 261 -15.40 9.17 2.95
CA ASP A 261 -16.10 10.36 2.48
C ASP A 261 -16.37 11.36 3.62
N ALA A 262 -16.66 10.84 4.82
CA ALA A 262 -16.76 11.64 6.04
C ALA A 262 -15.45 12.36 6.38
N LEU A 263 -14.31 11.67 6.32
CA LEU A 263 -13.01 12.30 6.51
C LEU A 263 -12.69 13.32 5.44
N SER A 264 -12.93 13.01 4.16
CA SER A 264 -12.74 13.95 3.06
C SER A 264 -13.56 15.23 3.29
N GLY A 265 -14.86 15.08 3.62
CA GLY A 265 -15.71 16.19 4.02
C GLY A 265 -15.21 16.94 5.25
N ALA A 266 -14.64 16.26 6.25
CA ALA A 266 -14.09 16.90 7.44
C ALA A 266 -12.86 17.77 7.11
N PHE A 267 -11.91 17.26 6.34
CA PHE A 267 -10.72 18.01 5.92
C PHE A 267 -11.05 19.16 4.96
N GLN A 268 -12.09 19.05 4.14
CA GLN A 268 -12.57 20.14 3.27
C GLN A 268 -13.22 21.28 4.05
N ASN A 269 -13.90 20.96 5.15
CA ASN A 269 -14.57 21.96 5.99
C ASN A 269 -13.67 22.53 7.10
N ALA A 270 -12.53 21.90 7.35
CA ALA A 270 -11.55 22.30 8.34
C ALA A 270 -10.81 23.59 7.96
N ASP A 271 -10.61 24.49 8.92
CA ASP A 271 -9.69 25.63 8.76
C ASP A 271 -8.24 25.17 8.92
N LEU A 272 -7.65 24.66 7.82
CA LEU A 272 -6.31 24.08 7.81
C LEU A 272 -5.20 25.09 8.14
N SER A 273 -5.48 26.40 8.01
CA SER A 273 -4.53 27.46 8.34
C SER A 273 -4.21 27.52 9.84
N LYS A 274 -5.08 26.95 10.68
CA LYS A 274 -4.89 26.87 12.13
C LYS A 274 -3.98 25.72 12.57
N LEU A 275 -3.76 24.73 11.71
CA LEU A 275 -2.93 23.58 12.01
C LEU A 275 -1.46 23.98 11.97
N ASP A 276 -0.73 23.73 13.06
CA ASP A 276 0.72 23.87 13.07
C ASP A 276 1.42 22.72 12.32
N SER A 277 2.73 22.82 12.14
CA SER A 277 3.48 21.80 11.39
C SER A 277 3.48 20.42 12.04
N GLY A 278 3.40 20.35 13.37
CA GLY A 278 3.33 19.10 14.13
C GLY A 278 1.98 18.43 13.98
N GLU A 279 0.90 19.20 14.14
CA GLU A 279 -0.49 18.72 13.97
C GLU A 279 -0.74 18.21 12.54
N ARG A 280 -0.22 18.92 11.53
CA ARG A 280 -0.27 18.44 10.14
C ARG A 280 0.48 17.13 9.98
N GLN A 281 1.68 17.01 10.57
CA GLN A 281 2.46 15.78 10.45
C GLN A 281 1.77 14.59 11.13
N GLU A 282 1.16 14.82 12.28
CA GLU A 282 0.37 13.83 13.01
C GLU A 282 -0.84 13.38 12.18
N LEU A 283 -1.66 14.31 11.70
CA LEU A 283 -2.83 14.01 10.86
C LEU A 283 -2.46 13.30 9.56
N MET A 284 -1.38 13.71 8.89
CA MET A 284 -0.88 12.99 7.71
C MET A 284 -0.48 11.56 8.04
N SER A 285 0.17 11.34 9.19
CA SER A 285 0.59 10.01 9.61
C SER A 285 -0.61 9.12 9.92
N MET A 286 -1.63 9.66 10.61
CA MET A 286 -2.86 8.94 10.93
C MET A 286 -3.63 8.57 9.67
N VAL A 287 -3.85 9.52 8.75
CA VAL A 287 -4.54 9.24 7.48
C VAL A 287 -3.73 8.26 6.63
N SER A 288 -2.41 8.39 6.58
CA SER A 288 -1.56 7.45 5.87
C SER A 288 -1.68 6.03 6.42
N LEU A 289 -1.69 5.86 7.75
CA LEU A 289 -1.88 4.55 8.38
C LEU A 289 -3.28 4.00 8.12
N ALA A 290 -4.32 4.82 8.27
CA ALA A 290 -5.71 4.41 8.04
C ALA A 290 -6.03 4.08 6.58
N THR A 291 -5.21 4.55 5.64
CA THR A 291 -5.40 4.31 4.21
C THR A 291 -4.55 3.14 3.70
N CYS A 292 -3.71 2.55 4.56
CA CYS A 292 -2.73 1.55 4.19
C CYS A 292 -3.33 0.27 3.59
N ASP A 293 -4.42 -0.23 4.16
CA ASP A 293 -5.11 -1.43 3.70
C ASP A 293 -6.15 -1.14 2.59
N GLY A 294 -6.23 0.11 2.14
CA GLY A 294 -7.17 0.60 1.13
C GLY A 294 -8.59 0.84 1.65
N ARG A 295 -8.83 0.77 2.97
CA ARG A 295 -10.14 1.01 3.60
C ARG A 295 -9.98 1.73 4.92
N ILE A 296 -10.83 2.73 5.16
CA ILE A 296 -10.81 3.44 6.43
C ILE A 296 -11.90 2.85 7.33
N SER A 297 -11.48 2.16 8.39
CA SER A 297 -12.41 1.68 9.41
C SER A 297 -13.09 2.85 10.12
N ARG A 298 -14.21 2.56 10.79
CA ARG A 298 -14.94 3.58 11.54
C ARG A 298 -14.08 4.18 12.66
N CYS A 299 -13.28 3.35 13.33
CA CYS A 299 -12.41 3.77 14.43
C CYS A 299 -11.29 4.69 13.98
N GLU A 300 -10.66 4.37 12.85
CA GLU A 300 -9.63 5.22 12.25
C GLU A 300 -10.21 6.57 11.82
N ALA A 301 -11.38 6.56 11.17
CA ALA A 301 -12.05 7.80 10.79
C ALA A 301 -12.43 8.65 12.00
N HIS A 302 -12.92 8.06 13.08
CA HIS A 302 -13.18 8.80 14.32
C HIS A 302 -11.89 9.39 14.90
N ALA A 303 -10.83 8.59 15.03
CA ALA A 303 -9.57 9.06 15.63
C ALA A 303 -8.96 10.22 14.83
N ILE A 304 -8.97 10.11 13.49
CA ILE A 304 -8.50 11.17 12.59
C ILE A 304 -9.38 12.42 12.71
N TYR A 305 -10.71 12.23 12.74
CA TYR A 305 -11.65 13.33 12.89
C TYR A 305 -11.47 14.07 14.22
N ASP A 306 -11.33 13.34 15.33
CA ASP A 306 -11.14 13.92 16.66
C ASP A 306 -9.82 14.69 16.76
N ALA A 307 -8.73 14.12 16.22
CA ALA A 307 -7.44 14.81 16.13
C ALA A 307 -7.54 16.10 15.30
N LEU A 308 -8.28 16.05 14.18
CA LEU A 308 -8.51 17.20 13.33
C LEU A 308 -9.30 18.29 14.08
N GLN A 309 -10.37 17.92 14.79
CA GLN A 309 -11.17 18.85 15.59
C GLN A 309 -10.38 19.45 16.75
N GLN A 310 -9.59 18.65 17.46
CA GLN A 310 -8.76 19.12 18.57
C GLN A 310 -7.77 20.20 18.12
N ALA A 311 -7.19 20.04 16.93
CA ALA A 311 -6.28 21.02 16.34
C ALA A 311 -6.99 22.30 15.81
N GLN A 312 -8.32 22.27 15.62
CA GLN A 312 -9.11 23.43 15.11
C GLN A 312 -9.47 24.48 16.18
N GLN A 313 -9.15 24.21 17.45
CA GLN A 313 -9.69 24.82 18.68
C GLN A 313 -11.15 24.41 19.01
N PRO A 314 -11.53 24.27 20.30
CA PRO A 314 -12.76 23.58 20.72
C PRO A 314 -14.09 24.30 20.44
N ASP A 315 -14.05 25.57 20.01
CA ASP A 315 -15.23 26.45 19.99
C ASP A 315 -15.96 26.51 18.62
N CYS A 316 -15.63 25.62 17.67
CA CYS A 316 -16.32 25.58 16.37
C CYS A 316 -17.59 24.70 16.42
N PRO A 317 -18.77 25.20 16.05
CA PRO A 317 -20.01 24.42 16.02
C PRO A 317 -20.11 23.60 14.72
N CYS A 318 -19.20 22.65 14.53
CA CYS A 318 -19.37 21.61 13.52
C CYS A 318 -20.39 20.58 14.04
N PRO A 319 -21.23 19.97 13.18
CA PRO A 319 -22.06 18.85 13.59
C PRO A 319 -21.17 17.72 14.14
N HIS A 320 -21.48 17.25 15.34
CA HIS A 320 -20.77 16.15 15.99
C HIS A 320 -20.84 14.89 15.12
N PHE A 321 -19.69 14.23 14.91
CA PHE A 321 -19.69 12.81 14.56
C PHE A 321 -20.44 12.06 15.68
N PRO A 322 -21.24 11.02 15.40
CA PRO A 322 -21.87 10.25 16.48
C PRO A 322 -20.77 9.80 17.45
N ASN A 323 -20.86 10.23 18.71
CA ASN A 323 -19.78 10.06 19.69
C ASN A 323 -19.28 8.60 19.73
N PRO A 324 -17.95 8.36 19.84
CA PRO A 324 -17.48 7.13 20.46
C PRO A 324 -18.19 6.96 21.80
N VAL A 325 -18.64 5.76 22.11
CA VAL A 325 -19.16 5.45 23.44
C VAL A 325 -18.09 5.90 24.45
N GLU A 326 -18.50 6.73 25.43
CA GLU A 326 -17.63 7.25 26.49
C GLU A 326 -16.68 6.15 26.98
N THR A 327 -15.39 6.50 27.19
CA THR A 327 -14.32 5.64 27.75
C THR A 327 -14.88 4.36 28.35
N ASN A 328 -14.90 3.29 27.57
CA ASN A 328 -15.61 2.11 28.00
C ASN A 328 -14.87 1.60 29.26
N ASN A 329 -15.57 1.55 30.39
CA ASN A 329 -15.05 0.94 31.60
C ASN A 329 -15.07 -0.58 31.40
N TRP A 330 -14.18 -1.07 30.53
CA TRP A 330 -14.04 -2.50 30.26
C TRP A 330 -13.64 -3.21 31.53
N SER A 331 -14.34 -4.28 31.86
CA SER A 331 -14.05 -5.07 33.05
C SER A 331 -14.01 -6.55 32.71
N VAL A 332 -13.12 -7.28 33.40
CA VAL A 332 -12.93 -8.71 33.23
C VAL A 332 -13.14 -9.39 34.58
N GLN A 333 -13.95 -10.44 34.59
CA GLN A 333 -14.13 -11.33 35.72
C GLN A 333 -13.85 -12.76 35.28
N GLN A 334 -12.77 -13.36 35.77
CA GLN A 334 -12.41 -14.75 35.44
C GLN A 334 -12.61 -15.65 36.66
N ASP A 335 -13.28 -16.79 36.46
CA ASP A 335 -13.47 -17.86 37.43
C ASP A 335 -13.06 -19.20 36.81
N GLY A 336 -11.79 -19.55 36.99
CA GLY A 336 -11.19 -20.77 36.42
C GLY A 336 -11.32 -20.82 34.90
N SER A 337 -12.09 -21.79 34.41
CA SER A 337 -12.30 -22.06 32.98
C SER A 337 -13.41 -21.19 32.36
N LYS A 338 -13.89 -20.16 33.06
CA LYS A 338 -14.93 -19.25 32.61
C LYS A 338 -14.52 -17.80 32.81
N ALA A 339 -14.99 -16.91 31.95
CA ALA A 339 -14.81 -15.47 32.15
C ALA A 339 -16.00 -14.68 31.61
N GLU A 340 -16.25 -13.53 32.22
CA GLU A 340 -17.17 -12.50 31.73
C GLU A 340 -16.36 -11.24 31.43
N ILE A 341 -16.53 -10.70 30.22
CA ILE A 341 -15.91 -9.45 29.80
C ILE A 341 -17.03 -8.46 29.49
N ASP A 342 -17.06 -7.35 30.21
CA ASP A 342 -17.95 -6.23 29.93
C ASP A 342 -17.24 -5.23 29.03
N LEU A 343 -17.77 -4.98 27.84
CA LEU A 343 -17.25 -4.04 26.85
C LEU A 343 -17.99 -2.68 26.85
N GLY A 344 -18.85 -2.42 27.84
CA GLY A 344 -19.74 -1.26 27.87
C GLY A 344 -21.08 -1.59 27.20
N SER A 345 -21.14 -1.49 25.87
CA SER A 345 -22.34 -1.80 25.07
C SER A 345 -22.61 -3.30 24.93
N HIS A 346 -21.57 -4.13 25.08
CA HIS A 346 -21.64 -5.57 24.89
C HIS A 346 -21.06 -6.33 26.08
N THR A 347 -21.43 -7.60 26.22
CA THR A 347 -20.77 -8.55 27.14
C THR A 347 -20.35 -9.80 26.41
N LEU A 348 -19.17 -10.32 26.74
CA LEU A 348 -18.69 -11.61 26.30
C LEU A 348 -18.67 -12.60 27.46
N SER A 349 -19.32 -13.75 27.31
CA SER A 349 -19.22 -14.87 28.25
C SER A 349 -18.40 -15.99 27.63
N LEU A 350 -17.26 -16.30 28.24
CA LEU A 350 -16.26 -17.24 27.75
C LEU A 350 -16.29 -18.54 28.56
N ASN A 351 -16.12 -19.68 27.89
CA ASN A 351 -16.02 -20.98 28.54
C ASN A 351 -15.06 -21.91 27.80
N GLU A 352 -13.87 -22.06 28.37
CA GLU A 352 -12.76 -22.85 27.84
C GLU A 352 -13.13 -24.33 27.63
N LYS A 353 -14.01 -24.89 28.48
CA LYS A 353 -14.45 -26.30 28.38
C LYS A 353 -15.24 -26.61 27.11
N HIS A 354 -15.71 -25.59 26.42
CA HIS A 354 -16.49 -25.71 25.19
C HIS A 354 -15.94 -24.85 24.04
N SER A 355 -14.76 -24.24 24.22
CA SER A 355 -14.22 -23.24 23.28
C SER A 355 -15.27 -22.18 22.91
N GLU A 356 -16.04 -21.77 23.92
CA GLU A 356 -17.31 -21.07 23.75
C GLU A 356 -17.17 -19.58 24.05
N ILE A 357 -17.82 -18.78 23.21
CA ILE A 357 -17.94 -17.34 23.29
C ILE A 357 -19.40 -17.01 23.07
N TRP A 358 -20.06 -16.43 24.06
CA TRP A 358 -21.31 -15.72 23.88
C TRP A 358 -21.03 -14.23 23.74
N ILE A 359 -21.67 -13.58 22.78
CA ILE A 359 -21.65 -12.12 22.63
C ILE A 359 -23.08 -11.66 22.83
N THR A 360 -23.29 -10.69 23.72
CA THR A 360 -24.63 -10.12 23.99
C THR A 360 -24.57 -8.62 23.83
N ASN A 361 -25.39 -8.07 22.94
CA ASN A 361 -25.65 -6.63 22.88
C ASN A 361 -26.58 -6.26 24.04
N LYS A 362 -26.15 -5.36 24.93
CA LYS A 362 -26.89 -5.01 26.15
C LYS A 362 -28.10 -4.13 25.87
N GLU A 363 -28.09 -3.38 24.78
CA GLU A 363 -29.17 -2.48 24.41
C GLU A 363 -30.33 -3.26 23.78
N THR A 364 -30.03 -4.11 22.81
CA THR A 364 -31.05 -4.88 22.07
C THR A 364 -31.39 -6.22 22.73
N GLY A 365 -30.47 -6.76 23.54
CA GLY A 365 -30.56 -8.11 24.09
C GLY A 365 -30.25 -9.22 23.07
N GLU A 366 -29.85 -8.85 21.85
CA GLU A 366 -29.44 -9.79 20.81
C GLU A 366 -28.17 -10.53 21.21
N LYS A 367 -28.07 -11.78 20.74
CA LYS A 367 -26.99 -12.69 21.11
C LYS A 367 -26.47 -13.41 19.90
N SER A 368 -25.19 -13.73 19.95
CA SER A 368 -24.57 -14.70 19.05
C SER A 368 -23.63 -15.59 19.84
N ARG A 369 -23.40 -16.79 19.34
CA ARG A 369 -22.59 -17.80 20.02
C ARG A 369 -21.62 -18.45 19.06
N ILE A 370 -20.37 -18.55 19.48
CA ILE A 370 -19.33 -19.34 18.82
C ILE A 370 -18.91 -20.45 19.78
N TRP A 371 -18.83 -21.70 19.33
CA TRP A 371 -18.48 -22.83 20.20
C TRP A 371 -17.94 -24.04 19.44
N GLY A 372 -17.25 -24.94 20.14
CA GLY A 372 -16.78 -26.20 19.56
C GLY A 372 -15.80 -25.99 18.38
N ASP A 373 -16.00 -26.77 17.31
CA ASP A 373 -15.24 -26.70 16.07
C ASP A 373 -15.85 -25.72 15.05
N PRO A 374 -15.40 -24.46 15.04
CA PRO A 374 -16.23 -23.36 15.45
C PRO A 374 -17.58 -23.30 14.74
N HIS A 375 -18.61 -23.71 15.46
CA HIS A 375 -20.00 -23.45 15.13
C HIS A 375 -20.33 -21.99 15.46
N PHE A 376 -21.00 -21.31 14.53
CA PHE A 376 -21.50 -19.95 14.69
C PHE A 376 -23.02 -19.94 14.61
N ASP A 377 -23.64 -19.59 15.73
CA ASP A 377 -25.06 -19.30 15.92
C ASP A 377 -25.20 -17.77 15.89
N VAL A 378 -25.73 -17.24 14.79
CA VAL A 378 -25.73 -15.79 14.53
C VAL A 378 -26.84 -15.07 15.27
N ASP A 379 -27.95 -15.75 15.58
CA ASP A 379 -29.14 -15.13 16.18
C ASP A 379 -29.41 -15.57 17.64
N GLY A 380 -28.59 -16.49 18.15
CA GLY A 380 -28.62 -16.98 19.53
C GLY A 380 -29.75 -17.95 19.80
N ASP A 381 -30.32 -18.62 18.79
CA ASP A 381 -31.42 -19.58 18.94
C ASP A 381 -30.98 -20.95 19.50
N GLY A 382 -29.67 -21.16 19.62
CA GLY A 382 -29.04 -22.38 20.13
C GLY A 382 -28.71 -23.41 19.05
N LYS A 383 -28.92 -23.11 17.77
CA LYS A 383 -28.52 -23.95 16.64
C LYS A 383 -27.31 -23.37 15.91
N THR A 384 -26.54 -24.26 15.29
CA THR A 384 -25.48 -23.83 14.38
C THR A 384 -26.10 -23.35 13.08
N ASP A 385 -25.84 -22.09 12.72
CA ASP A 385 -26.20 -21.55 11.41
C ASP A 385 -25.08 -21.79 10.40
N MET A 386 -23.83 -21.62 10.83
CA MET A 386 -22.64 -21.74 9.99
C MET A 386 -21.42 -22.21 10.77
N ASP A 387 -20.37 -22.61 10.05
CA ASP A 387 -19.07 -23.00 10.60
C ASP A 387 -17.93 -22.13 10.01
N PHE A 388 -16.87 -21.89 10.79
CA PHE A 388 -15.63 -21.28 10.32
C PHE A 388 -14.38 -22.02 10.83
N TRP A 389 -13.24 -21.84 10.15
CA TRP A 389 -12.02 -22.63 10.42
C TRP A 389 -10.79 -21.79 10.75
N GLY A 390 -10.71 -20.57 10.22
CA GLY A 390 -9.55 -19.67 10.36
C GLY A 390 -9.88 -18.42 11.19
N THR A 391 -9.14 -17.35 10.95
CA THR A 391 -9.37 -16.08 11.65
C THR A 391 -10.69 -15.41 11.21
N LEU A 392 -11.47 -14.97 12.19
CA LEU A 392 -12.73 -14.24 12.01
C LEU A 392 -12.73 -12.99 12.87
N THR A 393 -13.06 -11.84 12.30
CA THR A 393 -13.20 -10.58 13.03
C THR A 393 -14.66 -10.15 13.07
N LEU A 394 -15.15 -9.84 14.26
CA LEU A 394 -16.48 -9.29 14.51
C LEU A 394 -16.37 -7.81 14.85
N ASN A 395 -16.98 -6.96 14.03
CA ASN A 395 -17.00 -5.51 14.19
C ASN A 395 -18.34 -5.11 14.81
N LEU A 396 -18.31 -4.68 16.07
CA LEU A 396 -19.47 -4.26 16.83
C LEU A 396 -19.85 -2.82 16.50
N GLU A 397 -21.11 -2.48 16.72
CA GLU A 397 -21.56 -1.11 16.76
C GLU A 397 -20.80 -0.33 17.85
N GLY A 398 -20.33 0.88 17.49
CA GLY A 398 -19.45 1.67 18.35
C GLY A 398 -17.95 1.39 18.19
N GLY A 399 -17.56 0.57 17.21
CA GLY A 399 -16.17 0.45 16.77
C GLY A 399 -15.32 -0.55 17.57
N THR A 400 -15.93 -1.31 18.47
CA THR A 400 -15.20 -2.41 19.12
C THR A 400 -15.00 -3.55 18.13
N LYS A 401 -13.77 -4.04 18.03
CA LYS A 401 -13.40 -5.14 17.15
C LYS A 401 -13.00 -6.35 17.99
N ILE A 402 -13.48 -7.53 17.61
CA ILE A 402 -13.17 -8.81 18.26
C ILE A 402 -12.61 -9.75 17.19
N THR A 403 -11.29 -9.91 17.17
CA THR A 403 -10.61 -10.86 16.29
C THR A 403 -10.46 -12.21 17.00
N ILE A 404 -10.96 -13.27 16.38
CA ILE A 404 -10.96 -14.64 16.90
C ILE A 404 -9.99 -15.46 16.06
N ASN A 405 -8.93 -15.95 16.69
CA ASN A 405 -7.99 -16.89 16.08
C ASN A 405 -8.29 -18.32 16.51
N THR A 406 -8.04 -19.26 15.60
CA THR A 406 -8.32 -20.68 15.81
C THR A 406 -7.03 -21.51 15.82
N THR A 407 -7.06 -22.61 16.57
CA THR A 407 -6.00 -23.62 16.61
C THR A 407 -6.54 -24.99 16.19
N PRO A 408 -5.74 -25.89 15.61
CA PRO A 408 -6.19 -27.26 15.32
C PRO A 408 -6.75 -27.98 16.57
N TYR A 409 -7.83 -28.73 16.41
CA TYR A 409 -8.36 -29.55 17.49
C TYR A 409 -7.52 -30.81 17.67
N ALA A 410 -6.93 -31.00 18.85
CA ALA A 410 -6.04 -32.12 19.14
C ALA A 410 -6.69 -33.50 18.96
N LYS A 411 -8.02 -33.61 19.05
CA LYS A 411 -8.75 -34.87 18.83
C LYS A 411 -9.19 -35.09 17.37
N ASN A 412 -9.15 -34.04 16.54
CA ASN A 412 -9.49 -34.11 15.12
C ASN A 412 -8.82 -32.96 14.37
N GLU A 413 -7.64 -33.22 13.79
CA GLU A 413 -6.81 -32.21 13.10
C GLU A 413 -7.49 -31.56 11.89
N LYS A 414 -8.62 -32.09 11.40
CA LYS A 414 -9.42 -31.49 10.32
C LYS A 414 -10.34 -30.38 10.82
N MET A 415 -10.48 -30.24 12.13
CA MET A 415 -11.26 -29.21 12.79
C MET A 415 -10.33 -28.26 13.53
N THR A 416 -10.78 -27.04 13.74
CA THR A 416 -10.10 -26.06 14.58
C THR A 416 -10.94 -25.78 15.82
N LEU A 417 -10.47 -24.93 16.72
CA LEU A 417 -11.15 -24.45 17.92
C LEU A 417 -10.80 -22.98 18.12
N SER A 418 -11.74 -22.16 18.56
CA SER A 418 -11.45 -20.78 19.00
C SER A 418 -10.47 -20.79 20.17
N SER A 419 -9.32 -20.16 20.00
CA SER A 419 -8.17 -20.27 20.91
C SER A 419 -7.74 -18.93 21.50
N GLN A 420 -7.76 -17.88 20.68
CA GLN A 420 -7.36 -16.54 21.11
C GLN A 420 -8.38 -15.50 20.66
N LEU A 421 -8.63 -14.53 21.52
CA LEU A 421 -9.38 -13.32 21.21
C LEU A 421 -8.46 -12.11 21.34
N THR A 422 -8.49 -11.24 20.35
CA THR A 422 -7.94 -9.89 20.45
C THR A 422 -9.09 -8.90 20.31
N ILE A 423 -9.39 -8.18 21.39
CA ILE A 423 -10.49 -7.23 21.47
C ILE A 423 -9.89 -5.82 21.55
N THR A 424 -10.29 -4.93 20.66
CA THR A 424 -9.71 -3.58 20.52
C THR A 424 -10.80 -2.52 20.33
N ASN A 425 -10.63 -1.36 20.95
CA ASN A 425 -11.44 -0.16 20.68
C ASN A 425 -10.64 1.09 21.06
N GLY A 426 -10.18 1.85 20.06
CA GLY A 426 -9.24 2.95 20.28
C GLY A 426 -8.03 2.47 21.07
N ASN A 427 -7.74 3.10 22.21
CA ASN A 427 -6.62 2.68 23.06
C ASN A 427 -6.92 1.42 23.89
N ASP A 428 -8.17 1.01 24.06
CA ASP A 428 -8.49 -0.14 24.91
C ASP A 428 -8.19 -1.47 24.22
N SER A 429 -7.57 -2.40 24.95
CA SER A 429 -7.35 -3.77 24.49
C SER A 429 -7.64 -4.83 25.54
N ILE A 430 -8.13 -5.98 25.09
CA ILE A 430 -8.14 -7.23 25.86
C ILE A 430 -7.61 -8.36 24.97
N VAL A 431 -6.69 -9.16 25.49
CA VAL A 431 -6.21 -10.38 24.84
C VAL A 431 -6.58 -11.57 25.70
N VAL A 432 -7.33 -12.50 25.12
CA VAL A 432 -7.64 -13.81 25.71
C VAL A 432 -6.80 -14.85 24.99
N LYS A 433 -6.07 -15.68 25.72
CA LYS A 433 -5.30 -16.82 25.17
C LYS A 433 -5.78 -18.10 25.83
N GLY A 434 -5.60 -19.24 25.18
CA GLY A 434 -5.92 -20.55 25.77
C GLY A 434 -7.42 -20.77 25.99
N LEU A 435 -8.27 -20.20 25.13
CA LEU A 435 -9.72 -20.43 25.18
C LEU A 435 -10.11 -21.82 24.65
N ASP A 436 -9.25 -22.43 23.84
CA ASP A 436 -9.57 -23.70 23.20
C ASP A 436 -9.56 -24.86 24.20
N GLN A 437 -10.41 -25.86 23.97
CA GLN A 437 -10.58 -26.99 24.88
C GLN A 437 -9.46 -28.04 24.75
N ASN A 438 -8.35 -27.76 24.04
CA ASN A 438 -7.23 -28.70 23.96
C ASN A 438 -6.54 -28.86 25.32
N LYS A 439 -6.49 -27.79 26.10
CA LYS A 439 -5.99 -27.76 27.46
C LYS A 439 -6.94 -26.90 28.29
N ILE A 440 -7.26 -27.38 29.49
CA ILE A 440 -8.22 -26.72 30.38
C ILE A 440 -7.45 -26.19 31.58
N GLY A 441 -7.73 -24.96 31.97
CA GLY A 441 -7.10 -24.23 33.05
C GLY A 441 -5.88 -23.41 32.63
N ASP A 442 -5.67 -23.18 31.33
CA ASP A 442 -4.63 -22.28 30.82
C ASP A 442 -5.15 -21.04 30.09
N MET A 443 -6.47 -20.82 30.11
CA MET A 443 -7.05 -19.54 29.71
C MET A 443 -6.48 -18.37 30.52
N SER A 444 -5.92 -17.38 29.83
CA SER A 444 -5.37 -16.14 30.42
C SER A 444 -5.96 -14.91 29.75
N ILE A 445 -6.30 -13.89 30.54
CA ILE A 445 -6.87 -12.64 30.02
C ILE A 445 -6.00 -11.46 30.47
N GLU A 446 -5.52 -10.68 29.50
CA GLU A 446 -4.68 -9.50 29.70
C GLU A 446 -5.43 -8.26 29.17
N GLN A 447 -5.64 -7.26 30.02
CA GLN A 447 -6.23 -5.98 29.62
C GLN A 447 -5.14 -4.91 29.50
N GLY A 448 -5.20 -4.08 28.46
CA GLY A 448 -4.20 -3.07 28.15
C GLY A 448 -4.79 -1.78 27.60
N LYS A 449 -3.89 -0.80 27.38
CA LYS A 449 -4.19 0.51 26.80
C LYS A 449 -3.45 0.78 25.48
N ALA A 450 -3.12 -0.29 24.77
CA ALA A 450 -2.41 -0.25 23.48
C ALA A 450 -3.27 -0.82 22.33
N GLY A 451 -4.60 -0.60 22.38
CA GLY A 451 -5.60 -1.11 21.44
C GLY A 451 -5.25 -0.84 19.99
N THR A 452 -5.05 0.42 19.59
CA THR A 452 -4.72 0.80 18.21
C THR A 452 -3.49 0.08 17.68
N LEU A 453 -2.43 -0.02 18.50
CA LEU A 453 -1.20 -0.70 18.12
C LEU A 453 -1.43 -2.21 17.96
N LEU A 454 -2.11 -2.81 18.93
CA LEU A 454 -2.44 -4.22 18.90
C LEU A 454 -3.33 -4.59 17.71
N ASP A 455 -4.30 -3.74 17.39
CA ASP A 455 -5.21 -3.89 16.25
C ASP A 455 -4.44 -3.90 14.93
N THR A 456 -3.51 -2.96 14.77
CA THR A 456 -2.65 -2.84 13.58
C THR A 456 -1.83 -4.10 13.31
N PHE A 457 -1.42 -4.81 14.38
CA PHE A 457 -0.64 -6.05 14.26
C PHE A 457 -1.48 -7.32 14.27
N THR A 458 -2.79 -7.22 14.42
CA THR A 458 -3.70 -8.37 14.45
C THR A 458 -4.34 -8.50 13.08
N GLY A 459 -4.01 -9.57 12.35
CA GLY A 459 -4.59 -9.82 11.04
C GLY A 459 -6.05 -10.27 11.14
N ASP A 460 -6.97 -9.60 10.44
CA ASP A 460 -8.42 -9.74 10.66
C ASP A 460 -9.09 -10.97 10.06
N GLY A 461 -8.43 -11.66 9.13
CA GLY A 461 -9.08 -12.75 8.40
C GLY A 461 -10.36 -12.26 7.71
N LEU A 462 -11.49 -12.94 7.92
CA LEU A 462 -12.79 -12.49 7.42
C LEU A 462 -13.45 -11.53 8.41
N SER A 463 -13.77 -10.32 7.96
CA SER A 463 -14.48 -9.33 8.77
C SER A 463 -15.99 -9.41 8.57
N LEU A 464 -16.72 -9.54 9.68
CA LEU A 464 -18.16 -9.42 9.78
C LEU A 464 -18.53 -8.17 10.57
N TYR A 465 -19.69 -7.60 10.27
CA TYR A 465 -20.20 -6.37 10.86
C TYR A 465 -21.53 -6.65 11.52
N GLU A 466 -21.72 -6.18 12.75
CA GLU A 466 -23.00 -6.25 13.43
C GLU A 466 -24.09 -5.57 12.57
N ASN A 467 -25.25 -6.22 12.44
CA ASN A 467 -26.37 -5.65 11.72
C ASN A 467 -27.05 -4.57 12.57
N THR A 468 -26.86 -3.29 12.24
CA THR A 468 -27.48 -2.18 12.99
C THR A 468 -28.98 -2.02 12.73
N GLU A 469 -29.54 -2.73 11.74
CA GLU A 469 -30.96 -2.64 11.37
C GLU A 469 -31.78 -3.86 11.84
N GLY A 470 -31.17 -4.82 12.51
CA GLY A 470 -31.83 -6.02 13.03
C GLY A 470 -30.84 -7.10 13.41
N LYS A 471 -31.31 -8.34 13.50
CA LYS A 471 -30.49 -9.45 13.98
C LYS A 471 -29.38 -9.84 12.99
N GLY A 472 -28.32 -10.39 13.56
CA GLY A 472 -27.31 -11.16 12.83
C GLY A 472 -26.10 -10.35 12.39
N TRP A 473 -25.36 -10.92 11.44
CA TRP A 473 -24.07 -10.41 11.01
C TRP A 473 -24.04 -10.21 9.50
N MET A 474 -23.35 -9.16 9.10
CA MET A 474 -23.22 -8.73 7.72
C MET A 474 -21.78 -8.95 7.25
N VAL A 475 -21.63 -9.30 5.98
CA VAL A 475 -20.35 -9.32 5.29
C VAL A 475 -20.37 -8.26 4.19
N MET A 476 -19.21 -7.65 3.94
CA MET A 476 -19.06 -6.71 2.84
C MET A 476 -18.88 -7.47 1.52
N ASP A 477 -19.79 -7.23 0.58
CA ASP A 477 -19.78 -7.77 -0.77
C ASP A 477 -19.69 -6.62 -1.78
N GLY A 478 -18.47 -6.36 -2.25
CA GLY A 478 -18.16 -5.14 -3.00
C GLY A 478 -18.34 -3.90 -2.13
N LEU A 479 -19.33 -3.07 -2.48
CA LEU A 479 -19.69 -1.83 -1.76
C LEU A 479 -20.93 -1.98 -0.88
N ASN A 480 -21.57 -3.16 -0.85
CA ASN A 480 -22.79 -3.38 -0.11
C ASN A 480 -22.54 -4.29 1.10
N LEU A 481 -23.29 -4.08 2.17
CA LEU A 481 -23.43 -5.05 3.23
C LEU A 481 -24.57 -6.01 2.87
N ARG A 482 -24.36 -7.30 3.08
CA ARG A 482 -25.40 -8.33 3.03
C ARG A 482 -25.22 -9.32 4.16
N GLU A 483 -26.26 -10.09 4.45
CA GLU A 483 -26.18 -11.17 5.44
C GLU A 483 -25.04 -12.13 5.10
N VAL A 484 -24.31 -12.54 6.14
CA VAL A 484 -23.25 -13.54 6.04
C VAL A 484 -23.84 -14.91 5.71
N THR A 485 -23.12 -15.68 4.91
CA THR A 485 -23.49 -17.06 4.55
C THR A 485 -22.35 -18.04 4.83
N GLN A 486 -22.67 -19.34 4.86
CA GLN A 486 -21.65 -20.39 4.96
C GLN A 486 -20.59 -20.32 3.85
N GLN A 487 -20.95 -19.81 2.65
CA GLN A 487 -20.01 -19.66 1.55
C GLN A 487 -18.93 -18.62 1.88
N ASP A 488 -19.30 -17.56 2.59
CA ASP A 488 -18.35 -16.52 3.01
C ASP A 488 -17.38 -17.08 4.04
N LEU A 489 -17.89 -17.79 5.05
CA LEU A 489 -17.06 -18.40 6.10
C LEU A 489 -16.17 -19.53 5.59
N ASN A 490 -16.49 -20.17 4.46
CA ASN A 490 -15.58 -21.11 3.80
C ASN A 490 -14.25 -20.45 3.39
N ALA A 491 -14.20 -19.14 3.18
CA ALA A 491 -12.96 -18.41 2.90
C ALA A 491 -11.95 -18.46 4.05
N THR A 492 -12.41 -18.77 5.27
CA THR A 492 -11.53 -18.95 6.44
C THR A 492 -10.77 -20.27 6.41
N LYS A 493 -11.10 -21.21 5.50
CA LYS A 493 -10.37 -22.48 5.35
C LYS A 493 -8.95 -22.24 4.86
N GLY A 494 -7.98 -22.51 5.73
CA GLY A 494 -6.54 -22.37 5.42
C GLY A 494 -5.96 -20.97 5.65
N ALA A 495 -6.78 -20.01 6.09
CA ALA A 495 -6.33 -18.68 6.50
C ALA A 495 -6.02 -18.70 8.01
N GLN A 496 -4.79 -19.07 8.38
CA GLN A 496 -4.23 -18.68 9.68
C GLN A 496 -3.41 -17.41 9.47
N SER A 497 -3.96 -16.26 9.84
CA SER A 497 -3.22 -15.00 9.90
C SER A 497 -2.36 -14.97 11.15
N ASP A 498 -1.35 -15.85 11.23
CA ASP A 498 -0.35 -15.82 12.28
C ASP A 498 0.66 -14.71 11.97
N PHE A 499 0.26 -13.45 12.18
CA PHE A 499 1.24 -12.40 12.45
C PHE A 499 1.52 -12.47 13.94
N SER A 500 2.57 -13.19 14.32
CA SER A 500 2.95 -13.21 15.73
C SER A 500 3.33 -11.79 16.17
N ILE A 501 2.75 -11.34 17.29
CA ILE A 501 3.10 -10.07 17.94
C ILE A 501 4.62 -9.91 18.08
N ALA A 502 5.34 -11.03 18.28
CA ALA A 502 6.80 -11.08 18.36
C ALA A 502 7.51 -10.70 17.06
N GLU A 503 6.98 -11.03 15.88
CA GLU A 503 7.53 -10.62 14.58
C GLU A 503 7.23 -9.16 14.26
N GLY A 504 6.04 -8.66 14.62
CA GLY A 504 5.71 -7.24 14.59
C GLY A 504 6.62 -6.41 15.51
N LEU A 505 6.81 -6.84 16.76
CA LEU A 505 7.74 -6.20 17.71
C LEU A 505 9.19 -6.25 17.22
N LYS A 506 9.65 -7.38 16.66
CA LYS A 506 11.00 -7.49 16.08
C LYS A 506 11.19 -6.52 14.92
N ALA A 507 10.19 -6.38 14.05
CA ALA A 507 10.22 -5.40 12.98
C ALA A 507 10.33 -3.98 13.56
N MET A 508 9.52 -3.63 14.56
CA MET A 508 9.56 -2.30 15.20
C MET A 508 10.86 -2.00 15.96
N PHE A 509 11.39 -2.93 16.74
CA PHE A 509 12.69 -2.78 17.43
C PHE A 509 13.85 -2.64 16.44
N THR A 510 13.75 -3.28 15.28
CA THR A 510 14.75 -3.17 14.21
C THR A 510 14.64 -1.83 13.45
N LEU A 511 13.48 -1.17 13.51
CA LEU A 511 13.17 0.11 12.84
C LEU A 511 13.43 1.36 13.70
N ASN A 512 13.80 1.23 14.98
CA ASN A 512 14.11 2.35 15.89
C ASN A 512 13.00 3.44 15.98
N ILE A 513 11.73 3.05 15.81
CA ILE A 513 10.56 3.95 15.82
C ILE A 513 10.30 4.56 17.23
N PHE A 514 11.06 4.15 18.26
CA PHE A 514 10.85 4.49 19.67
C PHE A 514 11.65 5.70 20.19
N ALA A 515 12.04 6.65 19.34
CA ALA A 515 12.81 7.82 19.79
C ALA A 515 11.99 8.82 20.65
N SER A 516 10.68 8.62 20.83
CA SER A 516 9.89 9.38 21.80
C SER A 516 9.77 8.61 23.13
N MET A 517 10.31 9.21 24.20
CA MET A 517 10.28 8.71 25.59
C MET A 517 8.90 8.22 26.11
N PRO A 518 7.73 8.76 25.70
CA PRO A 518 6.44 8.30 26.22
C PRO A 518 6.09 6.86 25.84
N LEU A 519 6.44 6.41 24.62
CA LEU A 519 6.06 5.09 24.12
C LEU A 519 6.97 3.98 24.69
N LEU A 520 8.24 4.30 24.96
CA LEU A 520 9.16 3.39 25.65
C LEU A 520 8.69 3.13 27.10
N SER A 521 8.12 4.14 27.76
CA SER A 521 7.51 4.00 29.09
C SER A 521 6.24 3.14 29.04
N LEU A 522 5.46 3.23 27.96
CA LEU A 522 4.28 2.38 27.74
C LEU A 522 4.69 0.92 27.54
N LEU A 523 5.73 0.66 26.74
CA LEU A 523 6.26 -0.68 26.48
C LEU A 523 6.93 -1.31 27.71
N ASN A 524 7.67 -0.53 28.50
CA ASN A 524 8.18 -1.01 29.80
C ASN A 524 7.04 -1.32 30.78
N GLY A 525 5.93 -0.59 30.72
CA GLY A 525 4.72 -0.94 31.49
C GLY A 525 4.03 -2.21 31.01
N MET A 526 4.11 -2.52 29.71
CA MET A 526 3.49 -3.70 29.10
C MET A 526 4.31 -4.99 29.27
N PHE A 527 5.64 -4.88 29.38
CA PHE A 527 6.55 -6.05 29.32
C PHE A 527 7.65 -6.06 30.40
N GLY A 528 7.69 -5.07 31.29
CA GLY A 528 8.79 -4.85 32.24
C GLY A 528 8.84 -5.77 33.45
N ASP A 529 7.78 -6.55 33.73
CA ASP A 529 7.77 -7.51 34.84
C ASP A 529 7.96 -8.95 34.32
N GLN A 530 9.16 -9.21 33.79
CA GLN A 530 9.69 -10.56 33.56
C GLN A 530 11.10 -10.62 34.15
N ASN A 531 11.19 -10.73 35.49
CA ASN A 531 12.35 -11.25 36.20
C ASN A 531 11.88 -12.24 37.27
#